data_AF-A0A7Y4R6K1-F1
#
_entry.id   AF-A0A7Y4R6K1-F1
#
_cell.length_a   1.000
_cell.length_b   1.000
_cell.length_c   1.000
_cell.angle_alpha   90.00
_cell.angle_beta   90.00
_cell.angle_gamma   90.00
#
_symmetry.space_group_name_H-M   'P 1'
#
loop_
_entity.id
_entity.type
_entity.pdbx_description
1 polymer ?
#
loop_
_entity_poly.entity_id
_entity_poly.type
_entity_poly.pdbx_seq_one_letter_code
_entity_poly.pdbx_strand_id
1 'polypeptide(L)'
;MGTFRSAFAVLFVAASWGSASADTFRIEIDWMQTAGHSHQPSQTVLNAVIQMFACAGHTLIIDLDEEVPHYNVMPRNPDNCDSFFGYSGEAASFGALRNGNFDHAGDANFWHYCIFGHQYEDDNCATSGSSGLGQRPGQYFVVTLGSFSGQTGTAFDQASTLAHEFGHNLNLTHCGQDDCDAEGNYNPILTSTMSYRYQLGGVRNNVLCNGLAGEEAKFKEIDYSHGRNCSVNEVALNENIGTYMTPVDWDCDGSFEGNVAQDIGGGNAGWCGATGTKSTLSDVNEWSIVSAFNDSPHPIQVIEEISCITAEEWEQVQRETEAAGGCSQPTLAVEGCVAGENVFVGPLVVVNAGTCTFPFSTPALADSGAPNNSIIYVKPGTYDAAGAVTLDKPATWMCPTGTATLR
;
A
#
# COMPACT_ATOMS: atom_id res chain seq x y z
N MET A 1 -34.95 -6.38 -35.38
CA MET A 1 -35.34 -5.80 -34.08
C MET A 1 -34.11 -5.86 -33.20
N GLY A 2 -33.37 -4.76 -33.13
CA GLY A 2 -32.11 -4.68 -32.36
C GLY A 2 -32.40 -4.25 -30.93
N THR A 3 -31.97 -5.06 -29.98
CA THR A 3 -31.99 -4.78 -28.54
C THR A 3 -30.76 -3.94 -28.18
N PHE A 4 -30.99 -2.70 -27.74
CA PHE A 4 -29.99 -1.88 -27.07
C PHE A 4 -29.91 -2.30 -25.59
N ARG A 5 -28.71 -2.64 -25.11
CA ARG A 5 -28.40 -2.76 -23.68
C ARG A 5 -28.01 -1.37 -23.16
N SER A 6 -28.65 -0.92 -22.09
CA SER A 6 -28.32 0.33 -21.41
C SER A 6 -27.16 0.11 -20.43
N ALA A 7 -26.03 0.77 -20.65
CA ALA A 7 -25.01 0.99 -19.64
C ALA A 7 -25.44 2.15 -18.74
N PHE A 8 -25.49 1.93 -17.43
CA PHE A 8 -25.70 2.98 -16.43
C PHE A 8 -24.33 3.40 -15.89
N ALA A 9 -23.80 4.51 -16.38
CA ALA A 9 -22.66 5.20 -15.76
C ALA A 9 -23.21 6.18 -14.71
N VAL A 10 -22.88 5.97 -13.44
CA VAL A 10 -23.21 6.90 -12.36
C VAL A 10 -22.02 7.84 -12.17
N LEU A 11 -22.14 9.07 -12.67
CA LEU A 11 -21.15 10.14 -12.52
C LEU A 11 -21.48 10.96 -11.26
N PHE A 12 -20.64 10.90 -10.23
CA PHE A 12 -20.68 11.86 -9.11
C PHE A 12 -19.83 13.08 -9.47
N VAL A 13 -20.44 14.27 -9.49
CA VAL A 13 -19.74 15.55 -9.70
C VAL A 13 -19.32 16.11 -8.35
N ALA A 14 -18.00 16.12 -8.08
CA ALA A 14 -17.41 16.82 -6.95
C ALA A 14 -17.03 18.27 -7.32
N ALA A 15 -17.16 19.17 -6.36
CA ALA A 15 -16.96 20.61 -6.51
C ALA A 15 -15.49 20.98 -6.81
N SER A 16 -15.31 21.94 -7.70
CA SER A 16 -14.03 22.37 -8.27
C SER A 16 -13.18 23.23 -7.33
N TRP A 17 -11.93 22.83 -7.13
CA TRP A 17 -10.80 23.71 -6.80
C TRP A 17 -9.60 23.29 -7.66
N GLY A 18 -9.02 24.24 -8.42
CA GLY A 18 -7.68 24.17 -9.02
C GLY A 18 -7.38 22.98 -9.95
N SER A 19 -7.54 23.17 -11.25
CA SER A 19 -7.22 22.20 -12.31
C SER A 19 -5.71 21.89 -12.42
N ALA A 20 -5.27 20.84 -11.74
CA ALA A 20 -4.46 19.80 -12.38
C ALA A 20 -5.44 18.81 -13.02
N SER A 21 -5.17 18.30 -14.22
CA SER A 21 -5.96 17.18 -14.75
C SER A 21 -5.82 16.04 -13.73
N ALA A 22 -6.91 15.54 -13.15
CA ALA A 22 -6.82 14.31 -12.36
C ALA A 22 -6.25 13.21 -13.26
N ASP A 23 -5.07 12.70 -12.92
CA ASP A 23 -4.44 11.59 -13.63
C ASP A 23 -5.44 10.44 -13.74
N THR A 24 -5.58 9.87 -14.93
CA THR A 24 -6.58 8.82 -15.17
C THR A 24 -5.88 7.52 -15.49
N PHE A 25 -5.94 6.59 -14.54
CA PHE A 25 -5.50 5.22 -14.65
C PHE A 25 -6.63 4.33 -15.14
N ARG A 26 -6.29 3.26 -15.88
CA ARG A 26 -7.27 2.34 -16.45
C ARG A 26 -6.80 0.90 -16.31
N ILE A 27 -7.69 0.03 -15.84
CA ILE A 27 -7.44 -1.40 -15.70
C ILE A 27 -8.59 -2.12 -16.39
N GLU A 28 -8.26 -3.08 -17.24
CA GLU A 28 -9.18 -4.11 -17.68
C GLU A 28 -8.97 -5.36 -16.82
N ILE A 29 -10.05 -5.95 -16.33
CA ILE A 29 -10.04 -7.11 -15.45
C ILE A 29 -10.89 -8.22 -16.06
N ASP A 30 -10.23 -9.35 -16.30
CA ASP A 30 -10.87 -10.64 -16.56
C ASP A 30 -10.80 -11.53 -15.33
N TRP A 31 -11.66 -12.54 -15.26
CA TRP A 31 -11.64 -13.50 -14.16
C TRP A 31 -11.82 -14.95 -14.60
N MET A 32 -11.14 -15.85 -13.89
CA MET A 32 -11.31 -17.28 -14.09
C MET A 32 -12.63 -17.78 -13.47
N GLN A 33 -13.41 -18.54 -14.25
CA GLN A 33 -14.66 -19.12 -13.77
C GLN A 33 -14.89 -20.55 -14.29
N THR A 34 -15.51 -21.37 -13.44
CA THR A 34 -16.04 -22.69 -13.79
C THR A 34 -17.32 -22.96 -13.00
N ALA A 35 -17.96 -24.10 -13.24
CA ALA A 35 -19.17 -24.48 -12.53
C ALA A 35 -18.89 -24.63 -11.02
N GLY A 36 -19.41 -23.72 -10.21
CA GLY A 36 -19.32 -23.75 -8.75
C GLY A 36 -18.07 -23.08 -8.16
N HIS A 37 -17.22 -22.45 -8.98
CA HIS A 37 -16.05 -21.69 -8.52
C HIS A 37 -15.81 -20.48 -9.43
N SER A 38 -15.71 -19.29 -8.86
CA SER A 38 -15.49 -18.05 -9.61
C SER A 38 -14.50 -17.16 -8.87
N HIS A 39 -13.60 -16.55 -9.63
CA HIS A 39 -12.68 -15.52 -9.16
C HIS A 39 -13.17 -14.10 -9.46
N GLN A 40 -14.42 -13.93 -9.92
CA GLN A 40 -14.97 -12.62 -10.24
C GLN A 40 -14.93 -11.71 -9.00
N PRO A 41 -14.19 -10.58 -9.03
CA PRO A 41 -14.24 -9.62 -7.94
C PRO A 41 -15.63 -8.98 -7.85
N SER A 42 -16.12 -8.78 -6.64
CA SER A 42 -17.37 -8.05 -6.44
C SER A 42 -17.20 -6.56 -6.73
N GLN A 43 -18.28 -5.84 -7.06
CA GLN A 43 -18.22 -4.39 -7.25
C GLN A 43 -17.68 -3.65 -6.01
N THR A 44 -17.90 -4.17 -4.80
CA THR A 44 -17.37 -3.57 -3.56
C THR A 44 -15.84 -3.63 -3.51
N VAL A 45 -15.24 -4.73 -3.98
CA VAL A 45 -13.78 -4.89 -4.10
C VAL A 45 -13.21 -3.82 -5.02
N LEU A 46 -13.80 -3.68 -6.21
CA LEU A 46 -13.37 -2.68 -7.21
C LEU A 46 -13.55 -1.26 -6.68
N ASN A 47 -14.70 -0.96 -6.07
CA ASN A 47 -15.00 0.37 -5.55
C ASN A 47 -14.06 0.80 -4.43
N ALA A 48 -13.56 -0.13 -3.61
CA ALA A 48 -12.61 0.20 -2.54
C ALA A 48 -11.29 0.75 -3.11
N VAL A 49 -10.76 0.12 -4.16
CA VAL A 49 -9.52 0.55 -4.84
C VAL A 49 -9.77 1.82 -5.65
N ILE A 50 -10.90 1.93 -6.35
CA ILE A 50 -11.29 3.18 -7.05
C ILE A 50 -11.36 4.34 -6.06
N GLN A 51 -11.97 4.13 -4.89
CA GLN A 51 -12.10 5.16 -3.86
C GLN A 51 -10.75 5.53 -3.23
N MET A 52 -9.82 4.57 -3.09
CA MET A 52 -8.43 4.84 -2.68
C MET A 52 -7.76 5.84 -3.63
N PHE A 53 -7.76 5.59 -4.93
CA PHE A 53 -7.20 6.51 -5.93
C PHE A 53 -7.92 7.87 -5.93
N ALA A 54 -9.26 7.87 -5.82
CA ALA A 54 -10.03 9.11 -5.76
C ALA A 54 -9.64 9.99 -4.57
N CYS A 55 -9.32 9.40 -3.42
CA CYS A 55 -8.86 10.14 -2.24
C CYS A 55 -7.46 10.73 -2.38
N ALA A 56 -6.61 10.12 -3.22
CA ALA A 56 -5.31 10.68 -3.59
C ALA A 56 -5.40 11.72 -4.73
N GLY A 57 -6.60 12.00 -5.25
CA GLY A 57 -6.81 12.98 -6.32
C GLY A 57 -6.69 12.40 -7.74
N HIS A 58 -6.65 11.08 -7.87
CA HIS A 58 -6.55 10.38 -9.15
C HIS A 58 -7.89 9.74 -9.55
N THR A 59 -8.11 9.57 -10.85
CA THR A 59 -9.24 8.79 -11.37
C THR A 59 -8.74 7.40 -11.73
N LEU A 60 -9.38 6.36 -11.17
CA LEU A 60 -9.17 4.98 -11.60
C LEU A 60 -10.43 4.48 -12.29
N ILE A 61 -10.31 4.04 -13.53
CA ILE A 61 -11.35 3.37 -14.30
C ILE A 61 -11.03 1.88 -14.31
N ILE A 62 -11.98 1.06 -13.88
CA ILE A 62 -11.88 -0.39 -13.97
C ILE A 62 -12.97 -0.87 -14.92
N ASP A 63 -12.54 -1.54 -15.98
CA ASP A 63 -13.40 -2.29 -16.89
C ASP A 63 -13.38 -3.75 -16.43
N LEU A 64 -14.51 -4.25 -15.92
CA LEU A 64 -14.67 -5.66 -15.54
C LEU A 64 -15.39 -6.33 -16.69
N ASP A 65 -14.66 -7.08 -17.51
CA ASP A 65 -15.15 -7.48 -18.83
C ASP A 65 -15.73 -8.88 -18.85
N GLU A 66 -14.90 -9.91 -19.07
CA GLU A 66 -15.37 -11.29 -19.25
C GLU A 66 -14.82 -12.34 -18.28
N GLU A 67 -15.56 -13.46 -18.27
CA GLU A 67 -15.05 -14.72 -17.73
C GLU A 67 -14.10 -15.38 -18.73
N VAL A 68 -12.96 -15.83 -18.25
CA VAL A 68 -12.04 -16.73 -18.96
C VAL A 68 -12.12 -18.14 -18.38
N PRO A 69 -11.72 -19.18 -19.15
CA PRO A 69 -11.71 -20.54 -18.62
C PRO A 69 -10.88 -20.67 -17.34
N HIS A 70 -11.42 -21.38 -16.34
CA HIS A 70 -10.69 -21.64 -15.12
C HIS A 70 -9.53 -22.62 -15.34
N TYR A 71 -8.33 -22.17 -14.95
CA TYR A 71 -7.15 -23.01 -14.81
C TYR A 71 -6.67 -22.95 -13.37
N ASN A 72 -6.34 -24.10 -12.78
CA ASN A 72 -5.81 -24.11 -11.42
C ASN A 72 -4.46 -23.39 -11.33
N VAL A 73 -3.62 -23.49 -12.35
CA VAL A 73 -2.31 -22.84 -12.37
C VAL A 73 -2.08 -22.26 -13.75
N MET A 74 -1.75 -20.96 -13.82
CA MET A 74 -1.22 -20.33 -15.03
C MET A 74 0.27 -20.67 -15.14
N PRO A 75 0.70 -21.41 -16.19
CA PRO A 75 2.08 -21.82 -16.33
C PRO A 75 2.96 -20.67 -16.81
N ARG A 76 4.24 -20.74 -16.42
CA ARG A 76 5.33 -19.97 -17.01
C ARG A 76 5.86 -20.66 -18.25
N ASN A 77 6.79 -20.00 -18.96
CA ASN A 77 7.51 -20.65 -20.04
C ASN A 77 8.38 -21.79 -19.48
N PRO A 78 8.14 -23.06 -19.87
CA PRO A 78 8.91 -24.19 -19.33
C PRO A 78 10.38 -24.18 -19.75
N ASP A 79 10.74 -23.46 -20.82
CA ASP A 79 12.13 -23.29 -21.26
C ASP A 79 12.79 -22.03 -20.64
N ASN A 80 12.00 -21.16 -19.98
CA ASN A 80 12.47 -19.94 -19.33
C ASN A 80 11.49 -19.50 -18.22
N CYS A 81 11.67 -20.03 -17.01
CA CYS A 81 10.81 -19.74 -15.87
C CYS A 81 10.84 -18.26 -15.41
N ASP A 82 11.68 -17.40 -15.99
CA ASP A 82 11.60 -15.94 -15.75
C ASP A 82 10.51 -15.27 -16.61
N SER A 83 9.84 -16.01 -17.49
CA SER A 83 8.84 -15.47 -18.42
C SER A 83 7.44 -15.96 -18.09
N PHE A 84 6.67 -15.15 -17.36
CA PHE A 84 5.25 -15.39 -17.13
C PHE A 84 4.39 -14.59 -18.10
N PHE A 85 4.45 -13.25 -18.05
CA PHE A 85 3.52 -12.39 -18.80
C PHE A 85 3.73 -12.42 -20.32
N GLY A 86 4.93 -12.82 -20.75
CA GLY A 86 5.28 -13.00 -22.16
C GLY A 86 4.92 -14.38 -22.72
N TYR A 87 4.71 -15.37 -21.85
CA TYR A 87 4.49 -16.74 -22.29
C TYR A 87 3.08 -16.94 -22.81
N SER A 88 2.98 -17.49 -24.02
CA SER A 88 1.71 -17.76 -24.73
C SER A 88 1.66 -19.17 -25.35
N GLY A 89 2.57 -20.06 -24.92
CA GLY A 89 2.73 -21.39 -25.51
C GLY A 89 1.63 -22.39 -25.13
N GLU A 90 0.87 -22.11 -24.07
CA GLU A 90 -0.22 -22.94 -23.57
C GLU A 90 -1.49 -22.12 -23.39
N ALA A 91 -2.67 -22.73 -23.60
CA ALA A 91 -3.94 -22.03 -23.44
C ALA A 91 -4.15 -21.44 -22.03
N ALA A 92 -3.56 -22.08 -21.01
CA ALA A 92 -3.62 -21.63 -19.62
C ALA A 92 -2.64 -20.49 -19.29
N SER A 93 -1.66 -20.21 -20.15
CA SER A 93 -0.65 -19.18 -19.90
C SER A 93 -1.24 -17.78 -19.97
N PHE A 94 -0.72 -16.87 -19.15
CA PHE A 94 -1.19 -15.48 -19.11
C PHE A 94 -1.19 -14.83 -20.49
N GLY A 95 -0.10 -14.99 -21.26
CA GLY A 95 0.00 -14.37 -22.57
C GLY A 95 -0.99 -14.93 -23.59
N ALA A 96 -1.38 -16.21 -23.48
CA ALA A 96 -2.43 -16.78 -24.33
C ALA A 96 -3.82 -16.21 -23.97
N LEU A 97 -4.11 -16.09 -22.67
CA LEU A 97 -5.34 -15.46 -22.18
C LEU A 97 -5.39 -13.99 -22.60
N ARG A 98 -4.36 -13.20 -22.32
CA ARG A 98 -4.27 -11.79 -22.74
C ARG A 98 -4.49 -11.62 -24.24
N ASN A 99 -3.83 -12.41 -25.08
CA ASN A 99 -3.94 -12.26 -26.54
C ASN A 99 -5.35 -12.54 -27.07
N GLY A 100 -6.19 -13.25 -26.31
CA GLY A 100 -7.56 -13.59 -26.68
C GLY A 100 -8.63 -12.67 -26.09
N ASN A 101 -8.34 -11.99 -24.98
CA ASN A 101 -9.34 -11.30 -24.16
C ASN A 101 -8.97 -9.85 -23.81
N PHE A 102 -7.71 -9.40 -23.99
CA PHE A 102 -7.36 -8.00 -23.70
C PHE A 102 -7.91 -7.04 -24.75
N ASP A 103 -9.10 -6.50 -24.51
CA ASP A 103 -9.86 -5.66 -25.44
C ASP A 103 -9.16 -4.32 -25.72
N HIS A 104 -8.48 -3.77 -24.71
CA HIS A 104 -7.72 -2.52 -24.83
C HIS A 104 -6.26 -2.71 -25.30
N ALA A 105 -5.89 -3.84 -25.89
CA ALA A 105 -4.54 -4.08 -26.41
C ALA A 105 -4.06 -3.03 -27.43
N GLY A 106 -4.97 -2.38 -28.16
CA GLY A 106 -4.67 -1.27 -29.07
C GLY A 106 -4.24 0.03 -28.37
N ASP A 107 -4.62 0.19 -27.10
CA ASP A 107 -4.38 1.35 -26.24
C ASP A 107 -3.54 0.98 -25.00
N ALA A 108 -2.75 -0.10 -25.08
CA ALA A 108 -1.96 -0.68 -23.97
C ALA A 108 -0.96 0.29 -23.30
N ASN A 109 -0.70 1.47 -23.88
CA ASN A 109 0.07 2.52 -23.22
C ASN A 109 -0.69 3.20 -22.06
N PHE A 110 -2.02 3.03 -21.99
CA PHE A 110 -2.90 3.69 -21.02
C PHE A 110 -3.73 2.69 -20.21
N TRP A 111 -3.72 1.43 -20.61
CA TRP A 111 -4.49 0.35 -20.00
C TRP A 111 -3.56 -0.70 -19.44
N HIS A 112 -3.83 -1.07 -18.20
CA HIS A 112 -3.26 -2.22 -17.55
C HIS A 112 -4.24 -3.39 -17.67
N TYR A 113 -3.72 -4.60 -17.74
CA TYR A 113 -4.53 -5.81 -17.88
C TYR A 113 -4.26 -6.75 -16.71
N CYS A 114 -5.35 -7.12 -16.04
CA CYS A 114 -5.37 -7.95 -14.87
C CYS A 114 -6.17 -9.22 -15.13
N ILE A 115 -5.67 -10.35 -14.65
CA ILE A 115 -6.47 -11.56 -14.52
C ILE A 115 -6.64 -11.89 -13.03
N PHE A 116 -7.89 -11.97 -12.58
CA PHE A 116 -8.24 -12.64 -11.33
C PHE A 116 -8.24 -14.16 -11.57
N GLY A 117 -7.11 -14.78 -11.25
CA GLY A 117 -6.83 -16.19 -11.50
C GLY A 117 -6.81 -17.03 -10.23
N HIS A 118 -6.59 -18.33 -10.38
CA HIS A 118 -6.45 -19.23 -9.24
C HIS A 118 -5.04 -19.17 -8.62
N GLN A 119 -4.05 -19.77 -9.29
CA GLN A 119 -2.64 -19.70 -8.92
C GLN A 119 -1.81 -19.50 -10.20
N TYR A 120 -0.52 -19.18 -10.03
CA TYR A 120 0.44 -19.11 -11.12
C TYR A 120 1.72 -19.89 -10.74
N GLU A 121 2.60 -20.12 -11.71
CA GLU A 121 3.92 -20.70 -11.42
C GLU A 121 4.94 -19.61 -11.02
N ASP A 122 5.77 -19.87 -10.01
CA ASP A 122 6.89 -19.02 -9.60
C ASP A 122 8.08 -19.09 -10.59
N ASP A 123 9.16 -18.37 -10.29
CA ASP A 123 10.39 -18.31 -11.10
C ASP A 123 11.16 -19.65 -11.20
N ASN A 124 10.71 -20.70 -10.49
CA ASN A 124 11.18 -22.07 -10.62
C ASN A 124 10.21 -22.98 -11.39
N CYS A 125 9.19 -22.39 -12.03
CA CYS A 125 8.07 -23.09 -12.64
C CYS A 125 7.33 -24.02 -11.66
N ALA A 126 7.32 -23.70 -10.37
CA ALA A 126 6.56 -24.42 -9.35
C ALA A 126 5.28 -23.65 -9.01
N THR A 127 4.21 -24.35 -8.60
CA THR A 127 2.97 -23.67 -8.21
C THR A 127 3.21 -22.73 -7.02
N SER A 128 2.93 -21.44 -7.23
CA SER A 128 3.11 -20.39 -6.23
C SER A 128 1.90 -20.31 -5.29
N GLY A 129 2.18 -20.10 -4.00
CA GLY A 129 1.20 -19.73 -2.98
C GLY A 129 0.96 -18.22 -2.85
N SER A 130 1.58 -17.40 -3.71
CA SER A 130 1.48 -15.94 -3.71
C SER A 130 0.07 -15.45 -4.03
N SER A 131 -0.33 -14.36 -3.36
CA SER A 131 -1.59 -13.65 -3.64
C SER A 131 -1.62 -13.00 -5.01
N GLY A 132 -0.47 -12.75 -5.64
CA GLY A 132 -0.40 -12.15 -6.97
C GLY A 132 1.03 -12.02 -7.53
N LEU A 133 1.10 -11.51 -8.75
CA LEU A 133 2.34 -11.22 -9.46
C LEU A 133 2.13 -9.99 -10.34
N GLY A 134 3.10 -9.07 -10.34
CA GLY A 134 3.01 -7.81 -11.07
C GLY A 134 4.27 -7.51 -11.85
N GLN A 135 4.11 -6.85 -12.99
CA GLN A 135 5.21 -6.21 -13.70
C GLN A 135 5.60 -4.88 -13.05
N ARG A 136 6.90 -4.59 -12.91
CA ARG A 136 7.41 -3.31 -12.39
C ARG A 136 8.52 -2.70 -13.25
N PRO A 137 8.36 -1.42 -13.66
CA PRO A 137 7.06 -0.87 -14.03
C PRO A 137 6.45 -1.72 -15.15
N GLY A 138 5.13 -1.67 -15.34
CA GLY A 138 4.54 -2.48 -16.40
C GLY A 138 3.05 -2.34 -16.60
N GLN A 139 2.50 -3.24 -17.41
CA GLN A 139 1.11 -3.19 -17.88
C GLN A 139 0.30 -4.40 -17.40
N TYR A 140 0.98 -5.45 -16.95
CA TYR A 140 0.35 -6.72 -16.66
C TYR A 140 0.54 -7.11 -15.20
N PHE A 141 -0.50 -7.67 -14.63
CA PHE A 141 -0.47 -8.26 -13.30
C PHE A 141 -1.58 -9.29 -13.12
N VAL A 142 -1.52 -10.08 -12.06
CA VAL A 142 -2.54 -11.09 -11.73
C VAL A 142 -2.84 -11.05 -10.24
N VAL A 143 -4.11 -11.28 -9.90
CA VAL A 143 -4.56 -11.54 -8.53
C VAL A 143 -4.88 -13.04 -8.44
N THR A 144 -4.16 -13.78 -7.59
CA THR A 144 -4.17 -15.25 -7.53
C THR A 144 -4.35 -15.78 -6.10
N LEU A 145 -5.56 -15.66 -5.57
CA LEU A 145 -5.88 -16.04 -4.19
C LEU A 145 -6.29 -17.53 -4.03
N GLY A 146 -5.88 -18.41 -4.94
CA GLY A 146 -6.25 -19.83 -4.95
C GLY A 146 -5.74 -20.64 -3.76
N SER A 147 -4.65 -20.20 -3.13
CA SER A 147 -4.10 -20.81 -1.89
C SER A 147 -4.69 -20.22 -0.60
N PHE A 148 -5.56 -19.22 -0.72
CA PHE A 148 -6.15 -18.50 0.41
C PHE A 148 -7.53 -19.09 0.78
N SER A 149 -8.12 -18.57 1.85
CA SER A 149 -9.45 -18.99 2.32
C SER A 149 -10.48 -19.01 1.19
N GLY A 150 -11.25 -20.10 1.09
CA GLY A 150 -12.24 -20.27 0.03
C GLY A 150 -11.65 -20.32 -1.39
N GLN A 151 -10.33 -20.49 -1.53
CA GLN A 151 -9.60 -20.49 -2.81
C GLN A 151 -9.83 -19.23 -3.66
N THR A 152 -10.20 -18.14 -2.99
CA THR A 152 -10.51 -16.82 -3.56
C THR A 152 -10.13 -15.67 -2.62
N GLY A 153 -9.69 -15.98 -1.40
CA GLY A 153 -9.47 -15.00 -0.34
C GLY A 153 -10.76 -14.35 0.15
N THR A 154 -10.63 -13.50 1.16
CA THR A 154 -11.69 -12.58 1.58
C THR A 154 -11.82 -11.43 0.58
N ALA A 155 -12.91 -10.66 0.66
CA ALA A 155 -13.05 -9.45 -0.14
C ALA A 155 -11.95 -8.42 0.18
N PHE A 156 -11.43 -8.40 1.43
CA PHE A 156 -10.32 -7.53 1.79
C PHE A 156 -9.04 -7.98 1.08
N ASP A 157 -8.75 -9.29 1.07
CA ASP A 157 -7.60 -9.84 0.35
C ASP A 157 -7.64 -9.47 -1.13
N GLN A 158 -8.79 -9.64 -1.78
CA GLN A 158 -8.98 -9.30 -3.19
C GLN A 158 -8.71 -7.81 -3.48
N ALA A 159 -9.26 -6.91 -2.65
CA ALA A 159 -9.11 -5.47 -2.86
C ALA A 159 -7.68 -5.00 -2.58
N SER A 160 -7.08 -5.51 -1.50
CA SER A 160 -5.73 -5.12 -1.13
C SER A 160 -4.68 -5.68 -2.09
N THR A 161 -4.84 -6.91 -2.57
CA THR A 161 -3.94 -7.47 -3.59
C THR A 161 -4.12 -6.77 -4.93
N LEU A 162 -5.35 -6.44 -5.35
CA LEU A 162 -5.58 -5.62 -6.55
C LEU A 162 -4.84 -4.27 -6.46
N ALA A 163 -4.95 -3.58 -5.32
CA ALA A 163 -4.21 -2.35 -5.10
C ALA A 163 -2.69 -2.59 -5.16
N HIS A 164 -2.19 -3.58 -4.41
CA HIS A 164 -0.76 -3.91 -4.35
C HIS A 164 -0.15 -4.20 -5.74
N GLU A 165 -0.76 -5.11 -6.50
CA GLU A 165 -0.26 -5.51 -7.82
C GLU A 165 -0.31 -4.37 -8.82
N PHE A 166 -1.36 -3.55 -8.74
CA PHE A 166 -1.44 -2.36 -9.55
C PHE A 166 -0.36 -1.34 -9.16
N GLY A 167 0.02 -1.27 -7.88
CA GLY A 167 1.16 -0.49 -7.40
C GLY A 167 2.47 -0.86 -8.09
N HIS A 168 2.76 -2.16 -8.30
CA HIS A 168 3.93 -2.58 -9.06
C HIS A 168 3.93 -2.05 -10.49
N ASN A 169 2.78 -2.12 -11.16
CA ASN A 169 2.62 -1.57 -12.50
C ASN A 169 2.92 -0.05 -12.54
N LEU A 170 2.64 0.65 -11.45
CA LEU A 170 2.94 2.08 -11.22
C LEU A 170 4.33 2.34 -10.62
N ASN A 171 5.25 1.38 -10.74
CA ASN A 171 6.64 1.46 -10.29
C ASN A 171 6.83 1.47 -8.76
N LEU A 172 5.88 0.97 -7.98
CA LEU A 172 6.05 0.81 -6.53
C LEU A 172 6.72 -0.52 -6.17
N THR A 173 7.43 -0.53 -5.04
CA THR A 173 8.13 -1.69 -4.48
C THR A 173 7.61 -1.99 -3.08
N HIS A 174 7.92 -3.16 -2.51
CA HIS A 174 7.46 -3.51 -1.17
C HIS A 174 8.06 -2.65 -0.04
N CYS A 175 9.18 -1.98 -0.33
CA CYS A 175 9.92 -1.14 0.63
C CYS A 175 9.86 0.35 0.28
N GLY A 176 9.14 0.74 -0.77
CA GLY A 176 8.97 2.14 -1.20
C GLY A 176 10.14 2.72 -2.01
N GLN A 177 11.21 1.96 -2.22
CA GLN A 177 12.39 2.36 -3.01
C GLN A 177 12.86 1.24 -3.94
N ASP A 178 13.70 1.55 -4.94
CA ASP A 178 14.07 0.60 -6.00
C ASP A 178 14.81 -0.66 -5.48
N ASP A 179 15.56 -0.55 -4.38
CA ASP A 179 16.32 -1.64 -3.76
C ASP A 179 15.78 -1.94 -2.36
N CYS A 180 15.28 -3.16 -2.15
CA CYS A 180 14.70 -3.62 -0.88
C CYS A 180 15.63 -4.53 -0.07
N ASP A 181 16.88 -4.75 -0.51
CA ASP A 181 17.78 -5.73 0.12
C ASP A 181 18.09 -5.41 1.59
N ALA A 182 18.06 -4.12 1.99
CA ALA A 182 18.41 -3.69 3.34
C ALA A 182 17.19 -3.45 4.25
N GLU A 183 16.01 -3.21 3.68
CA GLU A 183 14.79 -2.82 4.39
C GLU A 183 13.78 -3.98 4.51
N GLY A 184 13.84 -4.92 3.56
CA GLY A 184 12.93 -6.05 3.47
C GLY A 184 11.50 -5.68 3.06
N ASN A 185 10.65 -6.70 2.88
CA ASN A 185 9.26 -6.54 2.44
C ASN A 185 8.29 -6.21 3.58
N TYR A 186 8.74 -6.24 4.84
CA TYR A 186 7.89 -6.08 6.03
C TYR A 186 8.16 -4.76 6.78
N ASN A 187 8.80 -3.79 6.12
CA ASN A 187 9.16 -2.50 6.70
C ASN A 187 7.97 -1.85 7.45
N PRO A 188 8.03 -1.70 8.79
CA PRO A 188 6.95 -1.17 9.61
C PRO A 188 6.87 0.36 9.60
N ILE A 189 7.76 1.03 8.89
CA ILE A 189 7.76 2.49 8.73
C ILE A 189 7.03 2.90 7.45
N LEU A 190 7.08 2.05 6.42
CA LEU A 190 6.30 2.21 5.19
C LEU A 190 4.86 1.75 5.41
N THR A 191 4.01 2.64 5.93
CA THR A 191 2.59 2.36 6.17
C THR A 191 1.81 2.36 4.87
N SER A 192 1.92 1.26 4.13
CA SER A 192 1.41 1.09 2.77
C SER A 192 0.97 -0.33 2.51
N THR A 193 -0.10 -0.49 1.72
CA THR A 193 -0.51 -1.78 1.15
C THR A 193 0.61 -2.46 0.35
N MET A 194 1.64 -1.75 -0.09
CA MET A 194 2.81 -2.35 -0.75
C MET A 194 3.71 -3.17 0.19
N SER A 195 3.74 -2.85 1.49
CA SER A 195 4.50 -3.64 2.47
C SER A 195 3.67 -4.84 2.92
N TYR A 196 4.29 -6.02 2.94
CA TYR A 196 3.65 -7.28 3.33
C TYR A 196 3.08 -7.23 4.74
N ARG A 197 3.66 -6.38 5.60
CA ARG A 197 3.17 -6.17 6.97
C ARG A 197 1.75 -5.61 7.00
N TYR A 198 1.37 -4.81 6.00
CA TYR A 198 0.09 -4.13 5.98
C TYR A 198 -0.87 -4.66 4.94
N GLN A 199 -0.38 -5.27 3.85
CA GLN A 199 -1.20 -5.67 2.69
C GLN A 199 -2.50 -6.36 3.13
N LEU A 200 -2.43 -7.59 3.64
CA LEU A 200 -3.65 -8.33 3.99
C LEU A 200 -4.15 -8.00 5.40
N GLY A 201 -3.35 -7.31 6.21
CA GLY A 201 -3.67 -6.95 7.59
C GLY A 201 -4.34 -5.58 7.78
N GLY A 202 -4.41 -4.77 6.73
CA GLY A 202 -4.87 -3.38 6.74
C GLY A 202 -3.87 -2.40 7.33
N VAL A 203 -3.60 -1.29 6.63
CA VAL A 203 -2.61 -0.29 7.04
C VAL A 203 -2.95 0.29 8.42
N ARG A 204 -4.13 0.90 8.57
CA ARG A 204 -4.58 1.45 9.85
C ARG A 204 -4.65 0.38 10.94
N ASN A 205 -5.28 -0.76 10.66
CA ASN A 205 -5.43 -1.84 11.63
C ASN A 205 -4.06 -2.33 12.15
N ASN A 206 -3.08 -2.57 11.28
CA ASN A 206 -1.76 -3.03 11.70
C ASN A 206 -0.94 -1.95 12.42
N VAL A 207 -1.00 -0.69 11.98
CA VAL A 207 -0.33 0.41 12.68
C VAL A 207 -0.80 0.51 14.13
N LEU A 208 -2.11 0.42 14.36
CA LEU A 208 -2.67 0.48 15.71
C LEU A 208 -2.38 -0.79 16.49
N CYS A 209 -2.49 -1.96 15.86
CA CYS A 209 -2.31 -3.24 16.53
C CYS A 209 -0.90 -3.41 17.07
N ASN A 210 0.10 -3.03 16.28
CA ASN A 210 1.49 -3.12 16.69
C ASN A 210 1.95 -1.89 17.50
N GLY A 211 1.01 -1.04 17.95
CA GLY A 211 1.32 0.12 18.78
C GLY A 211 2.24 1.13 18.11
N LEU A 212 2.23 1.24 16.78
CA LEU A 212 3.08 2.18 16.02
C LEU A 212 2.49 3.61 16.00
N ALA A 213 1.19 3.73 16.26
CA ALA A 213 0.51 5.01 16.44
C ALA A 213 -0.71 4.88 17.38
N GLY A 214 -1.19 6.02 17.90
CA GLY A 214 -2.46 6.11 18.64
C GLY A 214 -3.69 6.09 17.73
N GLU A 215 -4.88 5.82 18.29
CA GLU A 215 -6.16 5.66 17.56
C GLU A 215 -6.55 6.85 16.68
N GLU A 216 -6.06 8.03 17.03
CA GLU A 216 -6.32 9.31 16.39
C GLU A 216 -5.60 9.45 15.04
N ALA A 217 -4.55 8.65 14.82
CA ALA A 217 -3.70 8.70 13.65
C ALA A 217 -4.50 8.52 12.35
N LYS A 218 -4.07 9.24 11.33
CA LYS A 218 -4.75 9.36 10.04
C LYS A 218 -4.22 8.33 9.04
N PHE A 219 -4.86 7.16 9.03
CA PHE A 219 -4.60 6.08 8.08
C PHE A 219 -5.92 5.49 7.59
N LYS A 220 -5.92 4.96 6.37
CA LYS A 220 -6.98 4.08 5.85
C LYS A 220 -6.54 2.62 5.99
N GLU A 221 -7.44 1.67 5.74
CA GLU A 221 -7.06 0.25 5.71
C GLU A 221 -6.36 -0.13 4.39
N ILE A 222 -6.79 0.46 3.26
CA ILE A 222 -6.12 0.31 1.96
C ILE A 222 -5.68 1.68 1.46
N ASP A 223 -4.36 1.88 1.44
CA ASP A 223 -3.70 3.10 0.94
C ASP A 223 -2.22 2.84 0.63
N TYR A 224 -1.66 3.68 -0.25
CA TYR A 224 -0.22 3.82 -0.37
C TYR A 224 0.29 4.84 0.64
N SER A 225 1.59 4.79 0.93
CA SER A 225 2.15 5.72 1.89
C SER A 225 2.20 7.15 1.36
N HIS A 226 1.95 8.09 2.28
CA HIS A 226 2.04 9.52 2.06
C HIS A 226 3.42 10.09 2.47
N GLY A 227 4.37 9.24 2.89
CA GLY A 227 5.75 9.62 3.21
C GLY A 227 5.86 10.57 4.40
N ARG A 228 5.08 10.34 5.45
CA ARG A 228 4.97 11.26 6.60
C ARG A 228 5.62 10.71 7.86
N ASN A 229 5.82 9.41 7.95
CA ASN A 229 6.39 8.79 9.15
C ASN A 229 7.88 9.10 9.27
N CYS A 230 8.40 8.95 10.48
CA CYS A 230 9.80 9.19 10.77
C CYS A 230 10.65 8.03 10.29
N SER A 231 11.79 8.33 9.67
CA SER A 231 12.84 7.32 9.52
C SER A 231 13.38 6.90 10.89
N VAL A 232 13.72 5.63 11.01
CA VAL A 232 14.29 5.03 12.21
C VAL A 232 15.57 4.28 11.85
N ASN A 233 16.52 4.25 12.78
CA ASN A 233 17.80 3.61 12.58
C ASN A 233 17.87 2.33 13.41
N GLU A 234 17.89 1.18 12.76
CA GLU A 234 17.83 -0.15 13.38
C GLU A 234 19.04 -0.48 14.24
N VAL A 235 20.16 0.24 14.09
CA VAL A 235 21.32 0.09 14.99
C VAL A 235 21.26 1.00 16.22
N ALA A 236 20.29 1.91 16.28
CA ALA A 236 20.14 2.91 17.34
C ALA A 236 18.68 3.39 17.47
N LEU A 237 17.76 2.43 17.64
CA LEU A 237 16.34 2.69 17.85
C LEU A 237 16.12 3.32 19.22
N ASN A 238 15.20 4.28 19.29
CA ASN A 238 14.80 4.89 20.55
C ASN A 238 13.32 4.60 20.79
N GLU A 239 13.06 3.70 21.72
CA GLU A 239 11.73 3.17 22.04
C GLU A 239 10.89 4.17 22.80
N ASN A 240 11.53 5.05 23.58
CA ASN A 240 10.85 6.13 24.29
C ASN A 240 10.20 7.15 23.35
N ILE A 241 10.69 7.25 22.10
CA ILE A 241 10.10 8.11 21.07
C ILE A 241 9.35 7.34 20.00
N GLY A 242 9.71 6.09 19.71
CA GLY A 242 9.17 5.31 18.60
C GLY A 242 9.21 6.09 17.29
N THR A 243 8.04 6.28 16.68
CA THR A 243 7.81 7.08 15.47
C THR A 243 7.40 8.54 15.76
N TYR A 244 7.62 9.02 16.99
CA TYR A 244 7.06 10.25 17.57
C TYR A 244 5.53 10.29 17.69
N MET A 245 4.82 9.26 17.23
CA MET A 245 3.37 9.12 17.45
C MET A 245 3.06 8.44 18.78
N THR A 246 3.92 7.52 19.21
CA THR A 246 3.84 6.78 20.47
C THR A 246 5.19 6.11 20.76
N PRO A 247 5.55 5.85 22.03
CA PRO A 247 6.62 4.92 22.35
C PRO A 247 6.33 3.53 21.76
N VAL A 248 7.38 2.82 21.36
CA VAL A 248 7.32 1.48 20.74
C VAL A 248 8.45 0.65 21.34
N ASP A 249 8.12 -0.52 21.88
CA ASP A 249 9.10 -1.53 22.31
C ASP A 249 9.54 -2.29 21.06
N TRP A 250 10.71 -1.95 20.53
CA TRP A 250 11.18 -2.41 19.23
C TRP A 250 11.81 -3.80 19.32
N ASP A 251 12.52 -4.11 20.41
CA ASP A 251 13.10 -5.45 20.63
C ASP A 251 12.20 -6.41 21.42
N CYS A 252 11.04 -5.93 21.86
CA CYS A 252 9.97 -6.70 22.48
C CYS A 252 10.40 -7.32 23.82
N ASP A 253 11.30 -6.66 24.55
CA ASP A 253 11.80 -7.14 25.84
C ASP A 253 10.91 -6.72 27.04
N GLY A 254 9.92 -5.87 26.79
CA GLY A 254 8.96 -5.36 27.77
C GLY A 254 9.39 -4.06 28.46
N SER A 255 10.47 -3.44 28.02
CA SER A 255 10.97 -2.14 28.49
C SER A 255 10.99 -1.09 27.36
N PHE A 256 11.30 0.16 27.72
CA PHE A 256 11.53 1.21 26.73
C PHE A 256 12.91 1.83 26.94
N GLU A 257 13.74 1.69 25.93
CA GLU A 257 15.15 2.07 25.94
C GLU A 257 15.38 3.26 25.02
N GLY A 258 16.46 4.01 25.28
CA GLY A 258 16.85 5.14 24.44
C GLY A 258 17.71 4.74 23.24
N ASN A 259 18.18 3.50 23.19
CA ASN A 259 19.15 3.01 22.21
C ASN A 259 19.15 1.47 22.15
N VAL A 260 18.42 0.92 21.20
CA VAL A 260 18.27 -0.52 20.94
C VAL A 260 18.74 -0.83 19.52
N ALA A 261 19.29 -2.02 19.34
CA ALA A 261 19.69 -2.50 18.02
C ALA A 261 18.82 -3.71 17.63
N GLN A 262 17.78 -3.48 16.84
CA GLN A 262 16.85 -4.51 16.39
C GLN A 262 16.58 -4.37 14.89
N ASP A 263 16.60 -5.49 14.18
CA ASP A 263 16.10 -5.57 12.81
C ASP A 263 14.58 -5.59 12.89
N ILE A 264 13.97 -4.46 12.54
CA ILE A 264 12.52 -4.26 12.51
C ILE A 264 11.95 -4.33 11.10
N GLY A 265 12.80 -4.31 10.07
CA GLY A 265 12.45 -4.64 8.68
C GLY A 265 11.92 -6.07 8.58
N GLY A 266 12.38 -6.94 9.48
CA GLY A 266 11.70 -8.17 9.84
C GLY A 266 11.76 -9.25 8.77
N GLY A 267 10.80 -10.16 8.82
CA GLY A 267 10.66 -11.27 7.88
C GLY A 267 9.69 -12.31 8.43
N ASN A 268 9.84 -13.57 8.01
CA ASN A 268 8.93 -14.65 8.42
C ASN A 268 9.00 -15.03 9.92
N ALA A 269 9.82 -14.33 10.72
CA ALA A 269 9.87 -14.47 12.17
C ALA A 269 9.27 -13.26 12.92
N GLY A 270 8.73 -12.28 12.18
CA GLY A 270 8.35 -10.98 12.69
C GLY A 270 9.54 -10.12 13.09
N TRP A 271 9.29 -8.86 13.47
CA TRP A 271 10.39 -7.99 13.87
C TRP A 271 11.04 -8.42 15.18
N CYS A 272 10.28 -8.90 16.18
CA CYS A 272 10.85 -9.26 17.49
C CYS A 272 11.85 -10.42 17.38
N GLY A 273 11.63 -11.31 16.41
CA GLY A 273 12.47 -12.49 16.17
C GLY A 273 13.50 -12.31 15.06
N ALA A 274 13.53 -11.15 14.39
CA ALA A 274 14.38 -10.94 13.24
C ALA A 274 15.84 -10.70 13.63
N THR A 275 16.75 -11.29 12.86
CA THR A 275 18.20 -11.23 13.08
C THR A 275 18.94 -10.85 11.81
N GLY A 276 18.26 -10.25 10.85
CA GLY A 276 18.81 -9.82 9.58
C GLY A 276 19.69 -8.58 9.69
N THR A 277 19.95 -8.00 8.52
CA THR A 277 20.80 -6.82 8.39
C THR A 277 20.04 -5.60 8.89
N LYS A 278 20.66 -4.87 9.82
CA LYS A 278 20.12 -3.61 10.34
C LYS A 278 20.46 -2.47 9.39
N SER A 279 19.48 -1.64 9.06
CA SER A 279 19.59 -0.49 8.17
C SER A 279 18.87 0.73 8.75
N THR A 280 18.63 1.75 7.93
CA THR A 280 17.77 2.88 8.29
C THR A 280 16.50 2.75 7.49
N LEU A 281 15.40 2.41 8.18
CA LEU A 281 14.11 2.32 7.53
C LEU A 281 13.51 3.71 7.39
N SER A 282 12.90 3.97 6.24
CA SER A 282 12.26 5.24 5.95
C SER A 282 10.88 5.02 5.36
N ASP A 283 10.05 6.05 5.50
CA ASP A 283 8.77 6.13 4.83
C ASP A 283 8.94 6.88 3.51
N VAL A 284 8.19 6.46 2.49
CA VAL A 284 8.26 7.05 1.15
C VAL A 284 6.88 7.54 0.74
N ASN A 285 6.81 8.71 0.11
CA ASN A 285 5.56 9.20 -0.46
C ASN A 285 5.32 8.50 -1.81
N GLU A 286 4.71 7.33 -1.75
CA GLU A 286 4.40 6.51 -2.92
C GLU A 286 3.37 7.17 -3.83
N TRP A 287 2.41 7.93 -3.29
CA TRP A 287 1.47 8.70 -4.11
C TRP A 287 2.18 9.76 -4.99
N SER A 288 3.30 10.31 -4.52
CA SER A 288 4.11 11.21 -5.35
C SER A 288 4.81 10.48 -6.51
N ILE A 289 5.19 9.21 -6.31
CA ILE A 289 5.75 8.35 -7.36
C ILE A 289 4.67 8.02 -8.39
N VAL A 290 3.48 7.60 -7.92
CA VAL A 290 2.31 7.32 -8.77
C VAL A 290 1.93 8.52 -9.63
N SER A 291 1.91 9.72 -9.05
CA SER A 291 1.62 10.96 -9.78
C SER A 291 2.64 11.20 -10.90
N ALA A 292 3.94 11.06 -10.60
CA ALA A 292 5.00 11.25 -11.58
C ALA A 292 4.99 10.17 -12.69
N PHE A 293 4.48 8.97 -12.38
CA PHE A 293 4.38 7.88 -13.34
C PHE A 293 3.40 8.22 -14.47
N ASN A 294 2.24 8.83 -14.19
CA ASN A 294 1.22 9.13 -15.18
C ASN A 294 1.66 10.12 -16.29
N ASP A 295 2.72 10.90 -16.07
CA ASP A 295 3.19 11.93 -17.00
C ASP A 295 4.03 11.41 -18.18
N SER A 296 4.28 10.10 -18.30
CA SER A 296 5.12 9.53 -19.35
C SER A 296 4.43 8.38 -20.11
N PRO A 297 4.50 8.34 -21.46
CA PRO A 297 4.28 7.08 -22.17
C PRO A 297 5.25 6.04 -21.60
N HIS A 298 4.81 4.82 -21.36
CA HIS A 298 5.63 3.79 -20.71
C HIS A 298 6.33 2.91 -21.74
N PRO A 299 7.54 3.26 -22.24
CA PRO A 299 8.31 2.34 -23.06
C PRO A 299 8.81 1.19 -22.18
N ILE A 300 8.32 -0.01 -22.47
CA ILE A 300 8.80 -1.31 -22.01
C ILE A 300 10.31 -1.40 -22.25
N GLN A 301 11.16 -1.15 -21.24
CA GLN A 301 12.61 -1.26 -21.43
C GLN A 301 13.30 -2.10 -20.35
N VAL A 302 12.75 -2.21 -19.14
CA VAL A 302 13.10 -3.26 -18.16
C VAL A 302 11.83 -3.56 -17.37
N ILE A 303 11.37 -4.80 -17.43
CA ILE A 303 10.22 -5.27 -16.65
C ILE A 303 10.76 -6.31 -15.69
N GLU A 304 10.64 -6.02 -14.40
CA GLU A 304 10.79 -7.04 -13.35
C GLU A 304 9.43 -7.67 -13.08
N GLU A 305 9.40 -8.98 -12.82
CA GLU A 305 8.22 -9.67 -12.33
C GLU A 305 8.36 -9.84 -10.82
N ILE A 306 7.44 -9.28 -10.06
CA ILE A 306 7.53 -9.23 -8.59
C ILE A 306 6.36 -10.00 -8.02
N SER A 307 6.68 -11.01 -7.22
CA SER A 307 5.70 -11.78 -6.46
C SER A 307 5.25 -10.99 -5.24
N CYS A 308 4.00 -11.19 -4.87
CA CYS A 308 3.41 -10.66 -3.66
C CYS A 308 3.48 -11.66 -2.49
N ILE A 309 2.86 -11.29 -1.34
CA ILE A 309 2.83 -12.11 -0.13
C ILE A 309 2.18 -13.47 -0.40
N THR A 310 2.77 -14.54 0.13
CA THR A 310 2.19 -15.89 0.07
C THR A 310 1.17 -16.15 1.15
N ALA A 311 0.33 -17.17 0.97
CA ALA A 311 -0.58 -17.63 2.01
C ALA A 311 0.16 -18.02 3.31
N GLU A 312 1.36 -18.62 3.21
CA GLU A 312 2.16 -19.02 4.36
C GLU A 312 2.77 -17.81 5.09
N GLU A 313 3.22 -16.81 4.33
CA GLU A 313 3.69 -15.53 4.86
C GLU A 313 2.56 -14.76 5.54
N TRP A 314 1.36 -14.78 4.96
CA TRP A 314 0.18 -14.17 5.56
C TRP A 314 -0.19 -14.84 6.89
N GLU A 315 -0.21 -16.17 6.95
CA GLU A 315 -0.42 -16.90 8.21
C GLU A 315 0.60 -16.51 9.28
N GLN A 316 1.82 -16.17 8.89
CA GLN A 316 2.85 -15.68 9.80
C GLN A 316 2.52 -14.27 10.33
N VAL A 317 2.15 -13.34 9.46
CA VAL A 317 1.71 -11.99 9.88
C VAL A 317 0.49 -12.07 10.82
N GLN A 318 -0.43 -13.00 10.56
CA GLN A 318 -1.56 -13.25 11.45
C GLN A 318 -1.11 -13.71 12.84
N ARG A 319 -0.18 -14.67 12.93
CA ARG A 319 0.38 -15.13 14.21
C ARG A 319 1.06 -14.00 14.99
N GLU A 320 1.78 -13.12 14.32
CA GLU A 320 2.41 -11.94 14.94
C GLU A 320 1.36 -10.98 15.51
N THR A 321 0.35 -10.67 14.71
CA THR A 321 -0.74 -9.78 15.10
C THR A 321 -1.55 -10.36 16.27
N GLU A 322 -1.75 -11.69 16.28
CA GLU A 322 -2.36 -12.41 17.39
C GLU A 322 -1.54 -12.30 18.67
N ALA A 323 -0.21 -12.45 18.58
CA ALA A 323 0.70 -12.32 19.71
C ALA A 323 0.76 -10.89 20.27
N ALA A 324 0.63 -9.87 19.41
CA ALA A 324 0.69 -8.45 19.79
C ALA A 324 -0.62 -7.90 20.41
N GLY A 325 -1.71 -8.66 20.40
CA GLY A 325 -2.99 -8.18 20.95
C GLY A 325 -4.26 -8.70 20.28
N GLY A 326 -4.15 -9.58 19.28
CA GLY A 326 -5.32 -10.29 18.74
C GLY A 326 -6.11 -9.53 17.68
N CYS A 327 -5.50 -8.59 16.94
CA CYS A 327 -6.25 -7.84 15.93
C CYS A 327 -6.60 -8.75 14.76
N SER A 328 -7.90 -8.81 14.44
CA SER A 328 -8.39 -9.51 13.27
C SER A 328 -8.12 -8.71 12.00
N GLN A 329 -8.01 -9.40 10.87
CA GLN A 329 -8.08 -8.77 9.56
C GLN A 329 -9.33 -7.86 9.45
N PRO A 330 -9.20 -6.63 8.91
CA PRO A 330 -10.34 -5.75 8.73
C PRO A 330 -11.34 -6.34 7.73
N THR A 331 -12.62 -6.04 7.94
CA THR A 331 -13.65 -6.30 6.93
C THR A 331 -13.57 -5.22 5.85
N LEU A 332 -13.63 -5.62 4.58
CA LEU A 332 -13.60 -4.67 3.47
C LEU A 332 -14.71 -3.62 3.60
N ALA A 333 -14.32 -2.36 3.45
CA ALA A 333 -15.21 -1.22 3.32
C ALA A 333 -14.74 -0.30 2.20
N VAL A 334 -15.67 0.41 1.56
CA VAL A 334 -15.34 1.55 0.69
C VAL A 334 -15.14 2.76 1.59
N GLU A 335 -13.90 2.97 2.00
CA GLU A 335 -13.53 4.02 2.96
C GLU A 335 -13.62 5.41 2.34
N GLY A 336 -14.32 6.33 3.00
CA GLY A 336 -14.28 7.75 2.64
C GLY A 336 -12.87 8.34 2.82
N CYS A 337 -12.61 9.47 2.18
CA CYS A 337 -11.31 10.12 2.30
C CYS A 337 -11.07 10.61 3.73
N VAL A 338 -9.85 10.41 4.21
CA VAL A 338 -9.46 10.83 5.55
C VAL A 338 -9.40 12.35 5.57
N ALA A 339 -10.15 12.95 6.50
CA ALA A 339 -10.05 14.38 6.74
C ALA A 339 -8.82 14.66 7.62
N GLY A 340 -7.91 15.48 7.11
CA GLY A 340 -6.67 15.83 7.80
C GLY A 340 -5.57 14.79 7.64
N GLU A 341 -4.42 15.06 8.25
CA GLU A 341 -3.20 14.27 8.07
C GLU A 341 -2.43 14.10 9.38
N ASN A 342 -1.45 13.20 9.40
CA ASN A 342 -0.45 13.13 10.47
C ASN A 342 0.63 14.19 10.23
N VAL A 343 0.69 15.23 11.05
CA VAL A 343 1.59 16.38 10.87
C VAL A 343 2.57 16.47 12.04
N PHE A 344 3.81 16.84 11.76
CA PHE A 344 4.84 16.97 12.80
C PHE A 344 5.29 18.41 12.99
N VAL A 345 5.53 18.77 14.25
CA VAL A 345 6.17 20.02 14.68
C VAL A 345 7.47 19.67 15.39
N GLY A 346 8.58 20.30 15.00
CA GLY A 346 9.92 19.92 15.47
C GLY A 346 10.93 21.06 15.35
N PRO A 347 12.00 21.07 16.15
CA PRO A 347 12.99 22.14 16.13
C PRO A 347 13.75 22.19 14.78
N LEU A 348 13.51 23.28 14.03
CA LEU A 348 14.27 23.83 12.90
C LEU A 348 14.81 22.86 11.84
N VAL A 349 14.02 22.66 10.80
CA VAL A 349 14.46 22.28 9.45
C VAL A 349 14.22 23.43 8.47
N VAL A 350 15.02 23.51 7.41
CA VAL A 350 14.95 24.57 6.38
C VAL A 350 13.65 24.48 5.56
N VAL A 351 13.04 23.29 5.52
CA VAL A 351 11.82 22.97 4.77
C VAL A 351 10.70 22.66 5.75
N ASN A 352 9.60 23.40 5.68
CA ASN A 352 8.44 23.26 6.56
C ASN A 352 7.31 22.52 5.82
N ALA A 353 7.44 21.20 5.65
CA ALA A 353 6.45 20.37 4.92
C ALA A 353 5.46 19.65 5.84
N GLY A 354 5.71 19.63 7.15
CA GLY A 354 4.85 18.97 8.13
C GLY A 354 4.99 17.44 8.17
N THR A 355 5.91 16.85 7.42
CA THR A 355 6.30 15.43 7.56
C THR A 355 7.23 15.25 8.75
N CYS A 356 7.45 14.02 9.21
CA CYS A 356 8.37 13.83 10.32
C CYS A 356 9.81 14.22 10.00
N THR A 357 10.26 13.97 8.76
CA THR A 357 11.60 14.36 8.28
C THR A 357 11.71 15.88 8.09
N PHE A 358 10.64 16.53 7.64
CA PHE A 358 10.59 17.98 7.42
C PHE A 358 9.44 18.64 8.20
N PRO A 359 9.50 18.64 9.55
CA PRO A 359 8.39 19.11 10.37
C PRO A 359 8.21 20.62 10.25
N PHE A 360 7.02 21.12 10.59
CA PHE A 360 6.86 22.54 10.83
C PHE A 360 7.72 22.98 12.01
N SER A 361 8.42 24.09 11.86
CA SER A 361 9.33 24.61 12.90
C SER A 361 8.62 25.24 14.09
N THR A 362 7.33 25.59 13.96
CA THR A 362 6.52 26.16 15.04
C THR A 362 5.06 25.70 14.96
N PRO A 363 4.31 25.72 16.08
CA PRO A 363 2.87 25.51 16.03
C PRO A 363 2.10 26.49 15.16
N ALA A 364 2.52 27.76 15.09
CA ALA A 364 1.86 28.74 14.22
C ALA A 364 1.95 28.34 12.74
N LEU A 365 3.11 27.85 12.32
CA LEU A 365 3.28 27.35 10.95
C LEU A 365 2.45 26.09 10.71
N ALA A 366 2.41 25.15 11.66
CA ALA A 366 1.57 23.97 11.54
C ALA A 366 0.07 24.30 11.48
N ASP A 367 -0.41 25.20 12.32
CA ASP A 367 -1.81 25.66 12.26
C ASP A 367 -2.12 26.29 10.89
N SER A 368 -1.23 27.13 10.36
CA SER A 368 -1.42 27.74 9.04
C SER A 368 -1.27 26.77 7.86
N GLY A 369 -0.41 25.75 7.98
CA GLY A 369 0.00 24.88 6.88
C GLY A 369 -0.71 23.54 6.84
N ALA A 370 -1.13 23.01 7.99
CA ALA A 370 -1.83 21.73 8.07
C ALA A 370 -3.27 21.84 7.52
N PRO A 371 -3.79 20.77 6.91
CA PRO A 371 -5.21 20.66 6.60
C PRO A 371 -6.06 20.60 7.87
N ASN A 372 -7.34 20.99 7.74
CA ASN A 372 -8.32 20.85 8.82
C ASN A 372 -8.46 19.39 9.26
N ASN A 373 -8.70 19.19 10.55
CA ASN A 373 -8.85 17.90 11.25
C ASN A 373 -7.58 17.04 11.29
N SER A 374 -6.41 17.63 11.05
CA SER A 374 -5.13 16.95 11.20
C SER A 374 -4.80 16.61 12.65
N ILE A 375 -3.96 15.59 12.85
CA ILE A 375 -3.30 15.34 14.13
C ILE A 375 -1.90 15.95 14.06
N ILE A 376 -1.59 16.82 15.00
CA ILE A 376 -0.32 17.52 15.08
C ILE A 376 0.52 16.93 16.21
N TYR A 377 1.54 16.17 15.84
CA TYR A 377 2.54 15.59 16.74
C TYR A 377 3.66 16.60 16.99
N VAL A 378 3.67 17.19 18.18
CA VAL A 378 4.70 18.11 18.64
C VAL A 378 5.83 17.32 19.27
N LYS A 379 7.00 17.32 18.62
CA LYS A 379 8.19 16.65 19.14
C LYS A 379 8.67 17.34 20.43
N PRO A 380 9.32 16.61 21.36
CA PRO A 380 9.91 17.22 22.54
C PRO A 380 10.90 18.34 22.18
N GLY A 381 10.84 19.46 22.89
CA GLY A 381 11.69 20.62 22.57
C GLY A 381 11.17 21.94 23.14
N THR A 382 11.91 23.01 22.86
CA THR A 382 11.48 24.39 23.13
C THR A 382 11.20 25.08 21.80
N TYR A 383 10.05 25.72 21.71
CA TYR A 383 9.57 26.40 20.52
C TYR A 383 9.35 27.87 20.88
N ASP A 384 10.23 28.73 20.39
CA ASP A 384 10.13 30.17 20.60
C ASP A 384 9.03 30.74 19.70
N ALA A 385 8.07 31.42 20.30
CA ALA A 385 7.01 32.15 19.62
C ALA A 385 7.18 33.65 19.86
N ALA A 386 7.10 34.44 18.79
CA ALA A 386 7.07 35.90 18.90
C ALA A 386 5.69 36.38 19.38
N GLY A 387 5.37 36.12 20.65
CA GLY A 387 4.10 36.51 21.28
C GLY A 387 3.04 35.41 21.27
N ALA A 388 1.79 35.80 21.54
CA ALA A 388 0.67 34.86 21.60
C ALA A 388 0.36 34.28 20.21
N VAL A 389 0.40 32.96 20.09
CA VAL A 389 -0.03 32.22 18.89
C VAL A 389 -1.51 31.85 19.05
N THR A 390 -2.33 32.23 18.08
CA THR A 390 -3.71 31.74 17.99
C THR A 390 -3.71 30.53 17.06
N LEU A 391 -4.33 29.43 17.50
CA LEU A 391 -4.54 28.22 16.71
C LEU A 391 -6.00 28.21 16.31
N ASP A 392 -6.31 28.48 15.05
CA ASP A 392 -7.68 28.74 14.60
C ASP A 392 -8.29 27.61 13.76
N LYS A 393 -7.47 26.66 13.31
CA LYS A 393 -7.95 25.48 12.57
C LYS A 393 -8.35 24.35 13.51
N PRO A 394 -9.40 23.59 13.16
CA PRO A 394 -9.72 22.36 13.88
C PRO A 394 -8.56 21.37 13.68
N ALA A 395 -7.90 20.99 14.77
CA ALA A 395 -6.83 20.00 14.78
C ALA A 395 -6.68 19.42 16.18
N THR A 396 -6.15 18.19 16.27
CA THR A 396 -5.79 17.57 17.55
C THR A 396 -4.29 17.72 17.76
N TRP A 397 -3.89 18.31 18.88
CA TRP A 397 -2.48 18.55 19.20
C TRP A 397 -1.99 17.56 20.25
N MET A 398 -0.87 16.91 20.00
CA MET A 398 -0.33 15.83 20.85
C MET A 398 1.17 15.98 21.05
N CYS A 399 1.67 15.58 22.22
CA CYS A 399 3.10 15.49 22.53
C CYS A 399 3.33 14.16 23.29
N PRO A 400 3.31 13.02 22.60
CA PRO A 400 3.21 11.70 23.25
C PRO A 400 4.51 11.24 23.91
N THR A 401 5.68 11.73 23.48
CA THR A 401 6.99 11.14 23.81
C THR A 401 7.91 12.05 24.61
N GLY A 402 7.36 13.02 25.35
CA GLY A 402 8.14 13.92 26.20
C GLY A 402 7.43 15.22 26.55
N THR A 403 8.17 16.33 26.52
CA THR A 403 7.61 17.66 26.83
C THR A 403 7.99 18.68 25.76
N ALA A 404 6.98 19.37 25.24
CA ALA A 404 7.13 20.54 24.39
C ALA A 404 6.84 21.80 25.22
N THR A 405 7.78 22.75 25.23
CA THR A 405 7.61 24.06 25.89
C THR A 405 7.47 25.14 24.83
N LEU A 406 6.38 25.90 24.90
CA LEU A 406 6.18 27.10 24.10
C LEU A 406 6.68 28.31 24.90
N ARG A 407 7.59 29.08 24.31
CA ARG A 407 8.24 30.22 24.99
C ARG A 407 7.98 31.55 24.32
#